data_AF-A0A2H5WK80-F1
#
_entry.id   AF-A0A2H5WK80-F1
#
_cell.length_a   1.000
_cell.length_b   1.000
_cell.length_c   1.000
_cell.angle_alpha   90.00
_cell.angle_beta   90.00
_cell.angle_gamma   90.00
#
_symmetry.space_group_name_H-M   'P 1'
#
loop_
_entity.id
_entity.type
_entity.pdbx_description
1 polymer ?
#
loop_
_entity_poly.entity_id
_entity_poly.type
_entity_poly.pdbx_seq_one_letter_code
_entity_poly.pdbx_strand_id
1 'polypeptide(L)'
;MSNRKLLWLCALGAIAAIAFAQTVTVRGAAGRGAAGAPNADRPNARFDFHVAQFTYNDQTRVRGQFNFSFRGERLVEIAIREVGRFGANMDTGVAEFSGPAIAVIRTREGVRRERGIAFVRVQDNRGPDQTEGDPDTITVAFRPRPDADPIFTYRGVVKAGDIKVFERTGSR
;
A
#
# COMPACT_ATOMS: atom_id res chain seq x y z
N MET A 1 8.28 -3.47 80.01
CA MET A 1 9.55 -2.94 79.49
C MET A 1 9.95 -3.79 78.28
N SER A 2 9.66 -3.32 77.06
CA SER A 2 10.63 -2.73 76.11
C SER A 2 11.53 -3.82 75.50
N ASN A 3 11.46 -4.18 74.22
CA ASN A 3 11.65 -3.30 73.05
C ASN A 3 10.96 -3.84 71.79
N ARG A 4 10.19 -2.95 71.15
CA ARG A 4 9.91 -2.94 69.71
C ARG A 4 11.23 -2.90 68.94
N LYS A 5 11.35 -3.64 67.82
CA LYS A 5 12.07 -3.32 66.56
C LYS A 5 12.69 -4.57 65.93
N LEU A 6 11.98 -5.14 64.95
CA LEU A 6 12.47 -5.92 63.80
C LEU A 6 11.21 -6.45 63.09
N LEU A 7 10.24 -5.61 62.74
CA LEU A 7 10.26 -4.75 61.55
C LEU A 7 10.90 -5.43 60.32
N TRP A 8 10.01 -6.00 59.50
CA TRP A 8 10.05 -6.01 58.04
C TRP A 8 11.13 -6.83 57.34
N LEU A 9 10.72 -7.99 56.81
CA LEU A 9 11.25 -8.55 55.57
C LEU A 9 10.14 -9.31 54.80
N CYS A 10 8.97 -8.66 54.71
CA CYS A 10 8.08 -8.86 53.58
C CYS A 10 8.68 -8.10 52.38
N ALA A 11 9.80 -8.57 51.84
CA ALA A 11 10.30 -8.12 50.54
C ALA A 11 9.76 -9.13 49.52
N LEU A 12 8.55 -8.90 49.01
CA LEU A 12 8.40 -8.31 47.68
C LEU A 12 9.30 -9.03 46.67
N GLY A 13 9.05 -10.33 46.48
CA GLY A 13 9.33 -10.98 45.21
C GLY A 13 8.42 -10.35 44.17
N ALA A 14 8.81 -9.17 43.69
CA ALA A 14 8.19 -8.55 42.54
C ALA A 14 8.37 -9.51 41.36
N ILE A 15 7.33 -10.27 41.07
CA ILE A 15 7.16 -10.88 39.76
C ILE A 15 7.05 -9.67 38.83
N ALA A 16 8.20 -9.25 38.29
CA ALA A 16 8.26 -8.34 37.17
C ALA A 16 7.64 -9.09 36.00
N ALA A 17 6.31 -9.07 35.92
CA ALA A 17 5.61 -9.31 34.68
C ALA A 17 6.05 -8.17 33.76
N ILE A 18 7.16 -8.38 33.05
CA ILE A 18 7.50 -7.58 31.89
C ILE A 18 6.39 -7.90 30.90
N ALA A 19 5.31 -7.12 30.97
CA ALA A 19 4.38 -7.00 29.89
C ALA A 19 5.20 -6.45 28.73
N PHE A 20 5.72 -7.35 27.88
CA PHE A 20 6.22 -6.96 26.58
C PHE A 20 5.02 -6.36 25.86
N ALA A 21 4.91 -5.03 25.89
CA ALA A 21 4.01 -4.30 25.01
C ALA A 21 4.48 -4.63 23.60
N GLN A 22 3.83 -5.60 22.97
CA GLN A 22 4.16 -6.02 21.62
C GLN A 22 3.76 -4.86 20.69
N THR A 23 4.75 -4.10 20.26
CA THR A 23 4.56 -3.03 19.29
C THR A 23 4.30 -3.64 17.93
N VAL A 24 3.18 -3.23 17.33
CA VAL A 24 2.84 -3.58 15.94
C VAL A 24 3.00 -2.30 15.13
N THR A 25 3.89 -2.34 14.14
CA THR A 25 4.03 -1.26 13.15
C THR A 25 3.35 -1.70 11.86
N VAL A 26 2.47 -0.86 11.36
CA VAL A 26 1.77 -1.04 10.09
C VAL A 26 2.19 0.08 9.16
N ARG A 27 2.83 -0.28 8.04
CA ARG A 27 3.07 0.62 6.91
C ARG A 27 2.13 0.26 5.80
N GLY A 28 1.53 1.24 5.14
CA GLY A 28 0.57 0.94 4.10
C GLY A 28 0.39 2.06 3.10
N ALA A 29 -0.33 1.70 2.04
CA ALA A 29 -0.85 2.64 1.09
C ALA A 29 -2.27 2.24 0.74
N ALA A 30 -3.16 3.22 0.68
CA ALA A 30 -4.54 3.05 0.26
C ALA A 30 -4.92 4.15 -0.71
N GLY A 31 -5.76 3.85 -1.68
CA GLY A 31 -6.20 4.86 -2.62
C GLY A 31 -7.36 4.38 -3.45
N ARG A 32 -8.23 5.33 -3.77
CA ARG A 32 -9.34 5.14 -4.69
C ARG A 32 -9.51 6.41 -5.48
N GLY A 33 -9.56 6.30 -6.80
CA GLY A 33 -9.71 7.48 -7.62
C GLY A 33 -9.71 7.23 -9.12
N ALA A 34 -9.63 8.33 -9.83
CA ALA A 34 -9.51 8.39 -11.27
C ALA A 34 -8.26 9.20 -11.64
N ALA A 35 -7.49 8.67 -12.58
CA ALA A 35 -6.23 9.26 -13.04
C ALA A 35 -6.28 9.56 -14.54
N GLY A 36 -5.50 10.55 -14.96
CA GLY A 36 -5.32 10.93 -16.36
C GLY A 36 -3.90 11.37 -16.63
N ALA A 37 -3.57 11.60 -17.90
CA ALA A 37 -2.33 12.30 -18.23
C ALA A 37 -2.31 13.69 -17.56
N PRO A 38 -1.13 14.25 -17.23
CA PRO A 38 -1.02 15.56 -16.57
C PRO A 38 -1.87 16.65 -17.25
N ASN A 39 -1.84 16.70 -18.58
CA ASN A 39 -2.51 17.70 -19.40
C ASN A 39 -3.89 17.28 -19.90
N ALA A 40 -4.43 16.13 -19.48
CA ALA A 40 -5.74 15.68 -19.90
C ALA A 40 -6.85 16.31 -19.05
N ASP A 41 -7.89 16.82 -19.70
CA ASP A 41 -9.08 17.39 -19.05
C ASP A 41 -9.90 16.35 -18.29
N ARG A 42 -9.88 15.10 -18.77
CA ARG A 42 -10.67 14.00 -18.21
C ARG A 42 -9.79 12.81 -17.84
N PRO A 43 -10.07 12.12 -16.72
CA PRO A 43 -9.36 10.90 -16.38
C PRO A 43 -9.71 9.79 -17.37
N ASN A 44 -8.71 8.96 -17.67
CA ASN A 44 -8.84 7.79 -18.54
C ASN A 44 -8.54 6.48 -17.80
N ALA A 45 -8.21 6.54 -16.51
CA ALA A 45 -8.02 5.39 -15.66
C ALA A 45 -8.78 5.53 -14.34
N ARG A 46 -9.09 4.39 -13.72
CA ARG A 46 -9.59 4.28 -12.35
C ARG A 46 -8.76 3.25 -11.59
N PHE A 47 -8.58 3.49 -10.30
CA PHE A 47 -7.84 2.61 -9.41
C PHE A 47 -8.55 2.48 -8.06
N ASP A 48 -8.37 1.32 -7.44
CA ASP A 48 -8.78 1.04 -6.06
C ASP A 48 -7.78 0.05 -5.46
N PHE A 49 -7.17 0.42 -4.34
CA PHE A 49 -6.25 -0.45 -3.63
C PHE A 49 -6.19 -0.17 -2.14
N HIS A 50 -5.78 -1.21 -1.42
CA HIS A 50 -5.38 -1.13 -0.03
C HIS A 50 -4.31 -2.18 0.19
N VAL A 51 -3.13 -1.74 0.63
CA VAL A 51 -1.96 -2.58 0.86
C VAL A 51 -1.33 -2.20 2.18
N ALA A 52 -0.96 -3.21 2.97
CA ALA A 52 -0.32 -3.02 4.26
C ALA A 52 0.76 -4.08 4.49
N GLN A 53 1.86 -3.64 5.06
CA GLN A 53 2.90 -4.45 5.67
C GLN A 53 2.78 -4.33 7.19
N PHE A 54 2.62 -5.48 7.83
CA PHE A 54 2.56 -5.61 9.28
C PHE A 54 3.91 -6.13 9.78
N THR A 55 4.50 -5.42 10.73
CA THR A 55 5.73 -5.81 11.41
C THR A 55 5.44 -6.01 12.90
N TYR A 56 5.69 -7.22 13.39
CA TYR A 56 5.45 -7.64 14.77
C TYR A 56 6.40 -8.80 15.11
N ASN A 57 7.07 -8.73 16.27
CA ASN A 57 8.03 -9.75 16.73
C ASN A 57 9.02 -10.18 15.62
N ASP A 58 9.62 -9.20 14.95
CA ASP A 58 10.54 -9.37 13.81
C ASP A 58 9.96 -10.10 12.59
N GLN A 59 8.67 -10.43 12.59
CA GLN A 59 7.97 -10.99 11.45
C GLN A 59 7.33 -9.88 10.62
N THR A 60 7.54 -9.96 9.32
CA THR A 60 6.89 -9.10 8.34
C THR A 60 5.85 -9.88 7.55
N ARG A 61 4.63 -9.36 7.43
CA ARG A 61 3.59 -9.91 6.56
C ARG A 61 2.99 -8.81 5.68
N VAL A 62 2.90 -9.07 4.39
CA VAL A 62 2.24 -8.18 3.43
C VAL A 62 0.86 -8.71 3.10
N ARG A 63 -0.13 -7.80 3.05
CA ARG A 63 -1.49 -8.08 2.60
C ARG A 63 -1.97 -6.93 1.75
N GLY A 64 -2.85 -7.23 0.80
CA GLY A 64 -3.50 -6.19 0.02
C GLY A 64 -3.95 -6.67 -1.34
N GLN A 65 -4.69 -5.80 -1.99
CA GLN A 65 -5.20 -5.99 -3.33
C GLN A 65 -5.13 -4.69 -4.12
N PHE A 66 -5.22 -4.81 -5.43
CA PHE A 66 -5.21 -3.68 -6.36
C PHE A 66 -6.10 -3.99 -7.55
N ASN A 67 -6.93 -3.03 -7.93
CA ASN A 67 -7.71 -3.06 -9.15
C ASN A 67 -7.43 -1.78 -9.94
N PHE A 68 -7.27 -1.94 -11.25
CA PHE A 68 -7.03 -0.83 -12.15
C PHE A 68 -7.76 -1.06 -13.46
N SER A 69 -8.38 -0.01 -13.97
CA SER A 69 -9.01 -0.03 -15.30
C SER A 69 -8.55 1.20 -16.07
N PHE A 70 -8.15 1.01 -17.32
CA PHE A 70 -7.74 2.06 -18.24
C PHE A 70 -8.54 1.98 -19.53
N ARG A 71 -8.90 3.14 -20.08
CA ARG A 71 -9.60 3.30 -21.35
C ARG A 71 -8.83 4.25 -22.25
N GLY A 72 -8.11 3.69 -23.23
CA GLY A 72 -7.50 4.41 -24.34
C GLY A 72 -7.92 3.79 -25.66
N GLU A 73 -6.97 3.56 -26.57
CA GLU A 73 -7.18 2.79 -27.81
C GLU A 73 -7.67 1.36 -27.54
N ARG A 74 -7.28 0.83 -26.38
CA ARG A 74 -7.72 -0.44 -25.82
C ARG A 74 -8.22 -0.24 -24.40
N LEU A 75 -9.12 -1.13 -23.98
CA LEU A 75 -9.52 -1.24 -22.57
C LEU A 75 -8.61 -2.24 -21.88
N VAL A 76 -8.04 -1.85 -20.75
CA VAL A 76 -7.15 -2.70 -19.96
C VAL A 76 -7.63 -2.72 -18.52
N GLU A 77 -7.86 -3.92 -17.99
CA GLU A 77 -8.17 -4.15 -16.59
C GLU A 77 -7.06 -4.99 -15.97
N ILE A 78 -6.52 -4.58 -14.83
CA ILE A 78 -5.46 -5.29 -14.11
C ILE A 78 -5.91 -5.48 -12.67
N ALA A 79 -5.81 -6.71 -12.16
CA ALA A 79 -6.12 -7.03 -10.78
C ALA A 79 -5.00 -7.83 -10.11
N ILE A 80 -4.53 -7.35 -8.96
CA ILE A 80 -3.71 -8.10 -7.99
C ILE A 80 -4.66 -8.52 -6.86
N ARG A 81 -4.81 -9.83 -6.63
CA ARG A 81 -5.67 -10.35 -5.55
C ARG A 81 -4.92 -10.49 -4.22
N GLU A 82 -3.62 -10.74 -4.29
CA GLU A 82 -2.75 -10.80 -3.12
C GLU A 82 -1.42 -10.13 -3.48
N VAL A 83 -1.12 -9.02 -2.82
CA VAL A 83 0.16 -8.34 -2.94
C VAL A 83 1.24 -9.19 -2.27
N GLY A 84 2.31 -9.48 -3.00
CA GLY A 84 3.44 -10.27 -2.52
C GLY A 84 4.64 -9.43 -2.06
N ARG A 85 4.78 -8.20 -2.55
CA ARG A 85 5.86 -7.27 -2.18
C ARG A 85 5.30 -5.88 -1.96
N PHE A 86 5.76 -5.22 -0.92
CA PHE A 86 5.44 -3.84 -0.58
C PHE A 86 6.68 -3.15 -0.02
N GLY A 87 6.85 -1.88 -0.35
CA GLY A 87 7.81 -0.98 0.25
C GLY A 87 7.26 0.44 0.22
N ALA A 88 7.57 1.23 1.25
CA ALA A 88 7.14 2.62 1.29
C ALA A 88 8.18 3.49 1.99
N ASN A 89 8.31 4.71 1.49
CA ASN A 89 9.14 5.76 2.05
C ASN A 89 8.22 6.87 2.57
N MET A 90 8.15 7.02 3.90
CA MET A 90 7.25 7.97 4.55
C MET A 90 7.70 9.42 4.35
N ASP A 91 9.00 9.66 4.18
CA ASP A 91 9.56 11.00 4.00
C ASP A 91 9.19 11.58 2.62
N THR A 92 9.03 10.71 1.63
CA THR A 92 8.69 11.12 0.24
C THR A 92 7.25 10.81 -0.15
N GLY A 93 6.46 10.18 0.72
CA GLY A 93 5.09 9.77 0.41
C GLY A 93 4.99 8.73 -0.72
N VAL A 94 6.07 8.01 -1.01
CA VAL A 94 6.12 7.03 -2.10
C VAL A 94 5.84 5.63 -1.56
N ALA A 95 4.96 4.89 -2.23
CA ALA A 95 4.77 3.46 -1.98
C ALA A 95 4.84 2.66 -3.29
N GLU A 96 5.47 1.50 -3.21
CA GLU A 96 5.64 0.57 -4.31
C GLU A 96 5.14 -0.81 -3.87
N PHE A 97 4.39 -1.47 -4.74
CA PHE A 97 3.93 -2.82 -4.49
C PHE A 97 3.78 -3.63 -5.77
N SER A 98 3.87 -4.95 -5.61
CA SER A 98 3.69 -5.88 -6.72
C SER A 98 3.15 -7.22 -6.25
N GLY A 99 2.60 -7.96 -7.21
CA GLY A 99 2.11 -9.31 -6.96
C GLY A 99 1.61 -9.99 -8.23
N PRO A 100 1.29 -11.30 -8.14
CA PRO A 100 0.62 -12.02 -9.21
C PRO A 100 -0.66 -11.31 -9.62
N ALA A 101 -0.82 -11.11 -10.92
CA ALA A 101 -1.90 -10.32 -11.48
C ALA A 101 -2.51 -10.98 -12.70
N ILE A 102 -3.75 -10.59 -13.00
CA ILE A 102 -4.43 -10.91 -14.23
C ILE A 102 -4.70 -9.60 -14.97
N ALA A 103 -4.30 -9.53 -16.24
CA ALA A 103 -4.67 -8.46 -17.15
C ALA A 103 -5.73 -8.94 -18.13
N VAL A 104 -6.81 -8.19 -18.29
CA VAL A 104 -7.79 -8.35 -19.38
C VAL A 104 -7.61 -7.18 -20.32
N ILE A 105 -7.22 -7.47 -21.56
CA ILE A 105 -6.95 -6.49 -22.60
C ILE A 105 -8.01 -6.69 -23.69
N ARG A 106 -8.85 -5.69 -23.89
CA ARG A 106 -9.87 -5.68 -24.94
C ARG A 106 -9.48 -4.69 -26.03
N THR A 107 -9.38 -5.21 -27.25
CA THR A 107 -9.16 -4.44 -28.47
C THR A 107 -10.38 -4.58 -29.39
N ARG A 108 -10.31 -4.05 -30.61
CA ARG A 108 -11.39 -4.24 -31.61
C ARG A 108 -11.42 -5.67 -32.14
N GLU A 109 -10.28 -6.34 -32.13
CA GLU A 109 -10.06 -7.69 -32.64
C GLU A 109 -10.45 -8.79 -31.64
N GLY A 110 -10.60 -8.45 -30.35
CA GLY A 110 -11.07 -9.39 -29.35
C GLY A 110 -10.67 -9.07 -27.91
N VAL A 111 -10.81 -10.08 -27.04
CA VAL A 111 -10.45 -10.02 -25.62
C VAL A 111 -9.33 -11.02 -25.35
N ARG A 112 -8.24 -10.54 -24.76
CA ARG A 112 -7.10 -11.35 -24.33
C ARG A 112 -6.97 -11.28 -22.81
N ARG A 113 -6.80 -12.44 -22.17
CA ARG A 113 -6.57 -12.54 -20.72
C ARG A 113 -5.17 -13.09 -20.47
N GLU A 114 -4.34 -12.33 -19.78
CA GLU A 114 -2.95 -12.67 -19.50
C GLU A 114 -2.71 -12.78 -18.00
N ARG A 115 -1.94 -13.79 -17.60
CA ARG A 115 -1.40 -13.90 -16.23
C ARG A 115 0.00 -13.31 -16.22
N GLY A 116 0.36 -12.65 -15.12
CA GLY A 116 1.65 -11.99 -15.01
C GLY A 116 1.84 -11.37 -13.64
N ILE A 117 2.65 -10.31 -13.60
CA ILE A 117 2.96 -9.54 -12.40
C ILE A 117 2.65 -8.09 -12.70
N ALA A 118 1.87 -7.47 -11.81
CA ALA A 118 1.66 -6.03 -11.85
C ALA A 118 2.59 -5.36 -10.84
N PHE A 119 3.20 -4.27 -11.27
CA PHE A 119 4.04 -3.39 -10.47
C PHE A 119 3.33 -2.04 -10.40
N VAL A 120 3.14 -1.54 -9.19
CA VAL A 120 2.45 -0.28 -8.95
C VAL A 120 3.35 0.59 -8.10
N ARG A 121 3.52 1.84 -8.53
CA ARG A 121 4.13 2.91 -7.74
C ARG A 121 3.11 4.01 -7.58
N VAL A 122 2.91 4.46 -6.35
CA VAL A 122 2.07 5.61 -6.02
C VAL A 122 2.86 6.65 -5.26
N GLN A 123 2.40 7.89 -5.33
CA GLN A 123 2.96 9.00 -4.57
C GLN A 123 1.83 9.87 -4.03
N ASP A 124 1.77 9.95 -2.71
CA ASP A 124 0.92 10.83 -1.88
C ASP A 124 1.62 12.20 -1.82
N ASN A 125 1.17 13.13 -2.66
CA ASN A 125 1.76 14.46 -2.79
C ASN A 125 0.98 15.52 -2.00
N ARG A 126 -0.32 15.29 -1.75
CA ARG A 126 -1.20 16.26 -1.09
C ARG A 126 -2.31 15.54 -0.31
N GLY A 127 -2.86 16.23 0.68
CA GLY A 127 -4.00 15.70 1.45
C GLY A 127 -5.32 15.64 0.66
N PRO A 128 -6.31 14.86 1.13
CA PRO A 128 -7.54 14.54 0.40
C PRO A 128 -8.41 15.76 0.02
N ASP A 129 -8.31 16.85 0.80
CA ASP A 129 -9.07 18.09 0.59
C ASP A 129 -8.19 19.26 0.10
N GLN A 130 -6.92 18.99 -0.22
CA GLN A 130 -6.00 20.01 -0.69
C GLN A 130 -6.10 20.17 -2.21
N THR A 131 -6.44 21.38 -2.64
CA THR A 131 -6.45 21.75 -4.07
C THR A 131 -5.12 22.36 -4.52
N GLU A 132 -4.33 22.89 -3.59
CA GLU A 132 -3.00 23.43 -3.81
C GLU A 132 -1.94 22.32 -3.75
N GLY A 133 -0.83 22.50 -4.49
CA GLY A 133 0.26 21.51 -4.58
C GLY A 133 0.09 20.50 -5.72
N ASP A 134 1.12 19.67 -5.90
CA ASP A 134 1.13 18.64 -6.94
C ASP A 134 0.08 17.56 -6.65
N PRO A 135 -0.69 17.11 -7.64
CA PRO A 135 -1.61 15.99 -7.46
C PRO A 135 -0.84 14.69 -7.19
N ASP A 136 -1.49 13.75 -6.51
CA ASP A 136 -0.96 12.40 -6.36
C ASP A 136 -0.70 11.76 -7.72
N THR A 137 0.24 10.80 -7.74
CA THR A 137 0.59 10.10 -8.97
C THR A 137 0.49 8.60 -8.83
N ILE A 138 0.15 7.94 -9.93
CA ILE A 138 0.12 6.48 -10.03
C ILE A 138 0.83 6.04 -11.32
N THR A 139 1.71 5.06 -11.18
CA THR A 139 2.34 4.33 -12.28
C THR A 139 2.00 2.85 -12.14
N VAL A 140 1.60 2.24 -13.26
CA VAL A 140 1.27 0.81 -13.32
C VAL A 140 2.04 0.18 -14.48
N ALA A 141 2.67 -0.95 -14.23
CA ALA A 141 3.26 -1.78 -15.28
C ALA A 141 2.79 -3.23 -15.11
N PHE A 142 2.46 -3.89 -16.21
CA PHE A 142 2.13 -5.31 -16.22
C PHE A 142 3.10 -6.08 -17.10
N ARG A 143 3.76 -7.09 -16.52
CA ARG A 143 4.70 -7.97 -17.20
C ARG A 143 4.17 -9.40 -17.19
N PRO A 144 4.23 -10.15 -18.32
CA PRO A 144 3.80 -11.55 -18.34
C PRO A 144 4.72 -12.46 -17.52
N ARG A 145 5.99 -12.07 -17.33
CA ARG A 145 7.00 -12.76 -16.52
C ARG A 145 7.91 -11.71 -15.85
N PRO A 146 8.62 -12.03 -14.75
CA PRO A 146 9.45 -11.05 -14.03
C PRO A 146 10.45 -10.29 -14.91
N ASP A 147 11.15 -11.02 -15.78
CA ASP A 147 12.26 -10.49 -16.60
C ASP A 147 11.82 -10.06 -18.02
N ALA A 148 10.53 -10.14 -18.32
CA ALA A 148 9.99 -9.72 -19.61
C ALA A 148 9.67 -8.23 -19.62
N ASP A 149 9.71 -7.63 -20.81
CA ASP A 149 9.23 -6.27 -21.00
C ASP A 149 7.74 -6.12 -20.62
N PRO A 150 7.32 -4.95 -20.11
CA PRO A 150 5.93 -4.72 -19.80
C PRO A 150 5.10 -4.63 -21.07
N ILE A 151 4.04 -5.44 -21.15
CA ILE A 151 3.06 -5.40 -22.27
C ILE A 151 1.99 -4.32 -22.05
N PHE A 152 2.01 -3.67 -20.88
CA PHE A 152 1.22 -2.51 -20.55
C PHE A 152 1.96 -1.64 -19.54
N THR A 153 1.96 -0.34 -19.78
CA THR A 153 2.42 0.69 -18.85
C THR A 153 1.41 1.82 -18.81
N TYR A 154 1.29 2.45 -17.65
CA TYR A 154 0.48 3.62 -17.41
C TYR A 154 1.19 4.54 -16.44
N ARG A 155 1.12 5.85 -16.70
CA ARG A 155 1.51 6.91 -15.77
C ARG A 155 0.44 7.98 -15.81
N GLY A 156 -0.07 8.37 -14.64
CA GLY A 156 -1.08 9.41 -14.53
C GLY A 156 -1.00 10.18 -13.23
N VAL A 157 -1.61 11.36 -13.26
CA VAL A 157 -1.91 12.17 -12.08
C VAL A 157 -3.34 11.90 -11.65
N VAL A 158 -3.60 11.90 -10.34
CA VAL A 158 -4.94 11.73 -9.79
C VAL A 158 -5.74 13.01 -10.03
N LYS A 159 -6.87 12.87 -10.73
CA LYS A 159 -7.78 13.97 -11.07
C LYS A 159 -9.00 13.99 -10.14
N ALA A 160 -9.34 12.87 -9.53
CA ALA A 160 -10.42 12.74 -8.55
C ALA A 160 -10.13 11.56 -7.61
N GLY A 161 -10.46 11.70 -6.33
CA GLY A 161 -10.07 10.75 -5.29
C GLY A 161 -8.69 11.07 -4.71
N ASP A 162 -8.13 10.13 -3.96
CA ASP A 162 -6.97 10.36 -3.10
C ASP A 162 -6.08 9.10 -3.00
N ILE A 163 -4.80 9.32 -2.71
CA ILE A 163 -3.84 8.28 -2.34
C ILE A 163 -3.20 8.68 -1.01
N LYS A 164 -3.32 7.78 -0.03
CA LYS A 164 -2.65 7.92 1.26
C LYS A 164 -1.54 6.91 1.44
N VAL A 165 -0.34 7.38 1.72
CA VAL A 165 0.76 6.59 2.26
C VAL A 165 0.84 6.86 3.77
N PHE A 166 0.93 5.80 4.58
CA PHE A 166 0.82 5.92 6.02
C PHE A 166 1.69 4.93 6.81
N GLU A 167 2.02 5.34 8.03
CA GLU A 167 2.56 4.48 9.08
C GLU A 167 1.69 4.64 10.33
N ARG A 168 1.43 3.53 11.01
CA ARG A 168 0.78 3.50 12.33
C ARG A 168 1.51 2.53 13.23
N THR A 169 1.83 2.96 14.43
CA THR A 169 2.39 2.09 15.47
C THR A 169 1.43 2.04 16.65
N GLY A 170 1.12 0.85 17.12
CA GLY A 170 0.27 0.63 18.29
C GLY A 170 0.86 -0.43 19.22
N SER A 171 0.51 -0.35 20.49
CA SER A 171 0.68 -1.43 21.46
C SER A 171 -0.59 -2.28 21.50
N ARG A 172 -0.44 -3.61 21.53
CA ARG A 172 -1.56 -4.52 21.79
C ARG A 172 -1.94 -4.54 23.27
#